data_AF-A0A0Q6TCH8-F1
#
_entry.id   AF-A0A0Q6TCH8-F1
#
_cell.length_a   1.000
_cell.length_b   1.000
_cell.length_c   1.000
_cell.angle_alpha   90.00
_cell.angle_beta   90.00
_cell.angle_gamma   90.00
#
_symmetry.space_group_name_H-M   'P 1'
#
loop_
_entity.id
_entity.type
_entity.pdbx_description
1 polymer ?
#
loop_
_entity_poly.entity_id
_entity_poly.type
_entity_poly.pdbx_seq_one_letter_code
_entity_poly.pdbx_strand_id
1 'polypeptide(L)'
;MLRNLLLIAALAVGMIGLGARLAGHHDAAPFAIWGCVIAAAVLLERWRYRSRDATPHGNWQKTEERFVDPESGKTMLVFYNPQTGGRRYEQDPHA
;
A
#
# COMPACT_ATOMS: atom_id res chain seq x y z
N MET A 1 6.43 -5.98 4.66
CA MET A 1 6.28 -7.46 4.70
C MET A 1 4.93 -7.91 5.24
N LEU A 2 4.40 -7.26 6.29
CA LEU A 2 3.07 -7.53 6.87
C LEU A 2 1.95 -7.66 5.83
N ARG A 3 1.87 -6.75 4.86
CA ARG A 3 0.84 -6.76 3.80
C ARG A 3 0.83 -8.04 2.96
N ASN A 4 2.01 -8.52 2.53
CA ASN A 4 2.08 -9.75 1.73
C ASN A 4 1.68 -10.97 2.58
N LEU A 5 2.05 -10.98 3.86
CA LEU A 5 1.62 -12.01 4.81
C LEU A 5 0.09 -12.01 5.01
N LEU A 6 -0.52 -10.83 5.15
CA LEU A 6 -1.98 -10.68 5.26
C LEU A 6 -2.70 -11.19 4.01
N LEU A 7 -2.19 -10.87 2.81
CA LEU A 7 -2.73 -11.36 1.54
C LEU A 7 -2.64 -12.89 1.43
N ILE A 8 -1.48 -13.46 1.75
CA ILE A 8 -1.27 -14.92 1.71
C ILE A 8 -2.21 -15.61 2.71
N ALA A 9 -2.31 -15.10 3.94
CA ALA A 9 -3.19 -15.65 4.96
C ALA A 9 -4.67 -15.56 4.55
N ALA A 10 -5.12 -14.43 4.01
CA ALA A 10 -6.49 -14.24 3.56
C ALA A 10 -6.86 -15.19 2.40
N LEU A 11 -5.95 -15.36 1.43
CA LEU A 11 -6.13 -16.30 0.32
C LEU A 11 -6.14 -17.76 0.81
N ALA A 12 -5.25 -18.13 1.73
CA ALA A 12 -5.23 -19.47 2.30
C ALA A 12 -6.54 -19.79 3.03
N VAL A 13 -7.02 -18.90 3.89
CA VAL A 13 -8.31 -19.05 4.60
C VAL A 13 -9.47 -19.11 3.63
N GLY A 14 -9.47 -18.26 2.59
CA GLY A 14 -10.50 -18.26 1.54
C GLY A 14 -10.55 -19.59 0.76
N MET A 15 -9.38 -20.11 0.36
CA MET A 15 -9.26 -21.38 -0.37
C MET A 15 -9.67 -22.58 0.49
N ILE A 16 -9.30 -22.59 1.78
CA ILE A 16 -9.71 -23.62 2.74
C ILE A 16 -11.22 -23.60 2.94
N GLY A 17 -11.81 -22.42 3.16
CA GLY A 17 -13.25 -22.25 3.30
C GLY A 17 -14.02 -22.67 2.05
N LEU A 18 -13.51 -22.33 0.86
CA LEU A 18 -14.10 -22.71 -0.42
C LEU A 18 -14.02 -24.23 -0.66
N GLY A 19 -12.87 -24.85 -0.37
CA GLY A 19 -12.68 -26.30 -0.46
C GLY A 19 -13.61 -27.06 0.48
N ALA A 20 -13.72 -26.62 1.73
CA ALA A 20 -14.65 -27.21 2.70
C ALA A 20 -16.12 -27.06 2.27
N ARG A 21 -16.48 -25.92 1.66
CA ARG A 21 -17.83 -25.68 1.15
C ARG A 21 -18.18 -26.58 -0.04
N LEU A 22 -17.23 -26.85 -0.94
CA LEU A 22 -17.37 -27.79 -2.05
C LEU A 22 -17.42 -29.26 -1.56
N ALA A 23 -16.76 -29.57 -0.45
CA ALA A 23 -16.81 -30.88 0.21
C ALA A 23 -18.11 -31.15 1.00
N GLY A 24 -19.09 -30.23 0.95
CA GLY A 24 -20.41 -30.40 1.58
C GLY A 24 -20.54 -29.79 2.98
N HIS A 25 -19.48 -29.20 3.54
CA HIS A 25 -19.57 -28.45 4.80
C HIS A 25 -20.15 -27.06 4.54
N HIS A 26 -21.47 -26.93 4.65
CA HIS A 26 -22.19 -25.67 4.44
C HIS A 26 -21.76 -24.56 5.43
N ASP A 27 -21.31 -24.94 6.62
CA ASP A 27 -20.85 -24.02 7.68
C ASP A 27 -19.52 -23.33 7.34
N ALA A 28 -18.82 -23.76 6.28
CA ALA A 28 -17.55 -23.17 5.88
C ALA A 28 -17.68 -21.93 4.98
N ALA A 29 -18.90 -21.61 4.52
CA ALA A 29 -19.16 -20.46 3.66
C ALA A 29 -18.68 -19.10 4.22
N PRO A 30 -18.81 -18.80 5.54
CA PRO A 30 -18.33 -17.55 6.12
C PRO A 30 -16.82 -17.37 5.95
N PHE A 31 -16.02 -18.43 6.06
CA PHE A 31 -14.57 -18.36 5.92
C PHE A 31 -14.14 -18.01 4.48
N ALA A 32 -14.83 -18.58 3.48
CA ALA A 32 -14.62 -18.22 2.08
C ALA A 32 -14.95 -16.74 1.83
N ILE A 33 -16.11 -16.28 2.33
CA ILE A 33 -16.57 -14.90 2.17
C ILE A 33 -15.59 -13.92 2.83
N TRP A 34 -15.21 -14.16 4.08
CA TRP A 34 -14.28 -13.29 4.81
C TRP A 34 -12.88 -13.29 4.20
N GLY A 35 -12.38 -14.44 3.74
CA GLY A 35 -11.12 -14.52 3.00
C GLY A 35 -11.13 -13.66 1.74
N CYS A 36 -12.22 -13.72 0.95
CA CYS A 36 -12.39 -12.89 -0.23
C CYS A 36 -12.51 -11.40 0.10
N VAL A 37 -13.27 -11.03 1.13
CA VAL A 37 -13.45 -9.63 1.56
C VAL A 37 -12.12 -9.01 2.00
N ILE A 38 -11.34 -9.73 2.81
CA ILE A 38 -10.03 -9.24 3.28
C ILE A 38 -9.06 -9.14 2.10
N ALA A 39 -9.00 -10.15 1.22
CA ALA A 39 -8.16 -10.11 0.03
C ALA A 39 -8.52 -8.91 -0.87
N ALA A 40 -9.81 -8.67 -1.11
CA ALA A 40 -10.30 -7.51 -1.86
C ALA A 40 -9.91 -6.19 -1.19
N ALA A 41 -10.06 -6.06 0.13
CA ALA A 41 -9.69 -4.86 0.87
C ALA A 41 -8.19 -4.54 0.72
N VAL A 42 -7.31 -5.53 0.86
CA VAL A 42 -5.85 -5.34 0.71
C VAL A 42 -5.47 -5.01 -0.73
N LEU A 43 -6.14 -5.60 -1.73
CA LEU A 43 -5.92 -5.28 -3.14
C LEU A 43 -6.38 -3.85 -3.48
N LEU A 44 -7.52 -3.42 -2.95
CA LEU A 44 -8.03 -2.04 -3.11
C LEU A 44 -7.12 -1.03 -2.43
N GLU A 45 -6.61 -1.34 -1.24
CA GLU A 45 -5.61 -0.51 -0.56
C GLU A 45 -4.34 -0.36 -1.41
N ARG A 46 -3.85 -1.46 -2.01
CA ARG A 46 -2.70 -1.42 -2.93
C ARG A 46 -2.97 -0.52 -4.12
N TRP A 47 -4.15 -0.64 -4.73
CA TRP A 47 -4.51 0.20 -5.87
C TRP A 47 -4.56 1.67 -5.46
N ARG A 48 -5.18 1.99 -4.32
CA ARG A 48 -5.29 3.36 -3.80
C ARG A 48 -3.95 3.98 -3.42
N TYR A 49 -3.07 3.26 -2.74
CA TYR A 49 -1.73 3.76 -2.41
C TYR A 49 -0.86 3.91 -3.65
N ARG A 50 -0.85 2.91 -4.54
CA ARG A 50 -0.08 3.00 -5.79
C ARG A 50 -0.57 4.16 -6.66
N SER A 51 -1.87 4.44 -6.72
CA SER A 51 -2.40 5.60 -7.45
C SER A 51 -2.02 6.95 -6.83
N ARG A 52 -1.82 7.02 -5.51
CA ARG A 52 -1.30 8.23 -4.85
C ARG A 52 0.17 8.47 -5.18
N ASP A 53 0.97 7.41 -5.17
CA ASP A 53 2.39 7.47 -5.50
C ASP A 53 2.62 7.72 -7.01
N ALA A 54 1.77 7.11 -7.85
CA ALA A 54 1.79 7.24 -9.30
C ALA A 54 1.11 8.53 -9.80
N THR A 55 1.41 9.66 -9.17
CA THR A 55 1.22 10.97 -9.82
C THR A 55 2.58 11.49 -10.28
N PRO A 56 3.12 11.05 -11.44
CA PRO A 56 4.37 11.60 -11.99
C PRO A 56 4.18 13.03 -12.51
N HIS A 57 2.93 13.44 -12.77
CA HIS A 57 2.57 14.69 -13.45
C HIS A 57 1.99 15.76 -12.52
N GLY A 58 2.21 15.67 -11.21
CA GLY A 58 1.94 16.81 -10.33
C GLY A 58 2.96 17.92 -10.60
N ASN A 59 2.55 19.18 -10.58
CA ASN A 59 3.45 20.33 -10.56
C ASN A 59 4.25 20.37 -9.25
N TRP A 60 5.11 19.39 -9.01
CA TRP A 60 5.96 19.30 -7.84
C TRP A 60 7.01 20.41 -7.91
N GLN A 61 6.88 21.38 -7.02
CA GLN A 61 7.79 22.51 -6.93
C GLN A 61 8.88 22.19 -5.92
N LYS A 62 10.13 22.31 -6.34
CA LYS A 62 11.29 22.24 -5.45
C LYS A 62 11.19 23.42 -4.47
N THR A 63 11.22 23.14 -3.18
CA THR A 63 11.35 24.17 -2.16
C THR A 63 12.81 24.35 -1.78
N GLU A 64 13.13 25.43 -1.06
CA GLU A 64 14.48 25.66 -0.53
C GLU A 64 14.76 24.85 0.75
N GLU A 65 13.76 24.15 1.29
CA GLU A 65 13.91 23.35 2.49
C GLU A 65 14.77 22.11 2.23
N ARG A 66 15.85 22.00 3.02
CA ARG A 66 16.75 20.85 3.09
C ARG A 66 16.88 20.39 4.52
N PHE A 67 16.87 19.09 4.73
CA PHE A 67 17.13 18.51 6.04
C PHE A 67 17.95 17.23 5.91
N VAL A 68 18.70 16.89 6.96
CA VAL A 68 19.40 15.60 7.04
C VAL A 68 18.44 14.62 7.68
N ASP A 69 18.14 13.52 6.97
CA ASP A 69 17.35 12.44 7.52
C ASP A 69 18.15 11.74 8.64
N PRO A 70 17.65 11.72 9.90
CA PRO A 70 18.38 11.09 11.01
C PRO A 70 18.51 9.57 10.87
N GLU A 71 17.65 8.92 10.08
CA GLU A 71 17.70 7.47 9.90
C GLU A 71 18.76 7.06 8.87
N SER A 72 18.90 7.83 7.78
CA SER A 72 19.84 7.51 6.69
C SER A 72 21.09 8.39 6.63
N GLY A 73 21.12 9.50 7.36
CA GLY A 73 22.18 10.52 7.30
C GLY A 73 22.23 11.30 5.98
N LYS A 74 21.24 11.12 5.10
CA LYS A 74 21.22 11.74 3.76
C LYS A 74 20.53 13.09 3.78
N THR A 75 21.04 14.02 2.98
CA THR A 75 20.36 15.30 2.72
C THR A 75 19.14 15.07 1.84
N MET A 76 17.98 15.50 2.31
CA MET A 76 16.69 15.39 1.64
C MET A 76 16.21 16.77 1.20
N LEU A 77 15.74 16.87 -0.04
CA LEU A 77 15.05 18.02 -0.62
C LEU A 77 13.55 17.85 -0.46
N VAL A 78 12.87 18.93 -0.05
CA VAL A 78 11.42 18.95 0.06
C VAL A 78 10.80 19.47 -1.23
N PHE A 79 9.88 18.70 -1.80
CA PHE A 79 9.04 19.08 -2.93
C PHE A 79 7.61 19.28 -2.45
N TYR A 80 6.98 20.36 -2.91
CA TYR A 80 5.59 20.70 -2.59
C TYR A 80 4.70 20.61 -3.83
N ASN A 81 3.51 20.02 -3.68
CA ASN A 81 2.50 20.03 -4.73
C ASN A 81 1.36 21.00 -4.37
N PRO A 82 1.24 22.15 -5.06
CA PRO A 82 0.22 23.15 -4.75
C PRO A 82 -1.21 22.71 -5.07
N GLN A 83 -1.39 21.70 -5.92
CA GLN A 83 -2.72 21.20 -6.30
C GLN A 83 -3.30 20.24 -5.25
N THR A 84 -2.44 19.50 -4.56
CA THR A 84 -2.85 18.48 -3.59
C THR A 84 -2.49 18.83 -2.14
N GLY A 85 -1.65 19.84 -1.92
CA GLY A 85 -1.05 20.15 -0.63
C GLY A 85 -0.03 19.11 -0.16
N GLY A 86 0.34 18.15 -1.01
CA GLY A 86 1.26 17.06 -0.66
C GLY A 86 2.72 17.53 -0.54
N ARG A 87 3.49 16.86 0.32
CA ARG A 87 4.95 17.01 0.44
C ARG A 87 5.63 15.70 0.05
N ARG A 88 6.70 15.78 -0.74
CA ARG A 88 7.54 14.65 -1.13
C ARG A 88 8.98 14.94 -0.76
N TYR A 89 9.70 13.92 -0.31
CA TYR A 89 11.10 14.02 0.07
C TYR A 89 11.92 13.21 -0.92
N GLU A 90 12.89 13.85 -1.56
CA GLU A 90 13.80 13.20 -2.49
C GLU A 90 15.25 13.48 -2.06
N GLN A 91 16.15 12.53 -2.28
CA GLN A 91 17.56 12.70 -1.90
C GLN A 91 18.20 13.81 -2.75
N ASP A 92 18.98 14.70 -2.12
CA ASP A 92 19.78 15.69 -2.82
C ASP A 92 20.90 14.97 -3.61
N PRO A 93 20.92 15.04 -4.96
CA PRO A 93 21.98 14.42 -5.75
C PRO A 93 23.33 15.13 -5.62
N HIS A 94 23.36 16.33 -5.02
CA HIS A 94 24.53 17.19 -4.93
C HIS A 94 25.09 17.35 -3.50
N ALA A 95 24.63 16.51 -2.57
CA ALA A 95 25.07 16.50 -1.17
C ALA A 95 26.27 15.58 -0.91
#